data_AF-A0A7V2NRX0-F1
#
_entry.id   AF-A0A7V2NRX0-F1
#
_cell.length_a   1.000
_cell.length_b   1.000
_cell.length_c   1.000
_cell.angle_alpha   90.00
_cell.angle_beta   90.00
_cell.angle_gamma   90.00
#
_symmetry.space_group_name_H-M   'P 1'
#
loop_
_entity.id
_entity.type
_entity.pdbx_description
1 polymer ?
#
loop_
_entity_poly.entity_id
_entity_poly.type
_entity_poly.pdbx_seq_one_letter_code
_entity_poly.pdbx_strand_id
1 'polypeptide(L)' 'MHYFGSAIIWGAVIIGAALILKGTPYKDSVTKLLTGGVIAHLLFIWVPLGTAFKKVKEEKELS' A
#
# COMPACT_ATOMS: atom_id res chain seq x y z
N MET A 1 -1.94 -0.92 -18.05
CA MET A 1 -2.65 -1.98 -17.29
C MET A 1 -1.73 -3.03 -16.64
N HIS A 2 -0.40 -2.82 -16.52
CA HIS A 2 0.50 -3.81 -15.86
C HIS A 2 0.63 -3.66 -14.33
N TYR A 3 0.29 -2.51 -13.76
CA TYR A 3 0.52 -2.22 -12.33
C TYR A 3 -0.49 -2.87 -11.38
N PHE A 4 -1.68 -3.23 -11.87
CA PHE A 4 -2.71 -3.85 -11.03
C PHE A 4 -2.39 -5.30 -10.68
N GLY A 5 -1.75 -6.05 -11.59
CA GLY A 5 -1.34 -7.44 -11.34
C GLY A 5 -0.29 -7.55 -10.23
N SER A 6 0.70 -6.65 -10.23
CA SER A 6 1.75 -6.67 -9.19
C SER A 6 1.20 -6.32 -7.81
N ALA A 7 0.25 -5.38 -7.72
CA ALA A 7 -0.40 -5.03 -6.46
C ALA A 7 -1.19 -6.21 -5.86
N ILE A 8 -1.86 -7.00 -6.69
CA ILE A 8 -2.60 -8.20 -6.27
C ILE A 8 -1.64 -9.29 -5.77
N ILE A 9 -0.55 -9.54 -6.50
CA ILE A 9 0.48 -10.52 -6.11
C ILE A 9 1.11 -10.12 -4.77
N TRP A 10 1.50 -8.84 -4.61
CA TRP A 10 2.04 -8.35 -3.34
C TRP A 10 1.02 -8.43 -2.20
N GLY A 11 -0.25 -8.12 -2.45
CA GLY A 11 -1.32 -8.28 -1.47
C GLY A 11 -1.48 -9.73 -1.01
N ALA A 12 -1.47 -10.69 -1.94
CA ALA A 12 -1.55 -12.12 -1.63
C ALA A 12 -0.33 -12.61 -0.83
N VAL A 13 0.88 -12.16 -1.18
CA VAL A 13 2.12 -12.50 -0.44
C VAL A 13 2.07 -11.98 1.00
N ILE A 14 1.61 -10.74 1.21
CA ILE A 14 1.49 -10.13 2.55
C ILE A 14 0.45 -10.89 3.39
N ILE A 15 -0.71 -11.20 2.81
CA ILE A 15 -1.79 -11.93 3.51
C ILE A 15 -1.34 -13.36 3.83
N GLY A 16 -0.71 -14.06 2.90
CA GLY A 16 -0.17 -15.41 3.10
C GLY A 16 0.88 -15.45 4.21
N ALA A 17 1.81 -14.49 4.22
CA ALA A 17 2.81 -14.36 5.29
C ALA A 17 2.16 -14.09 6.66
N ALA A 18 1.14 -13.22 6.72
CA ALA A 18 0.41 -12.93 7.94
C ALA A 18 -0.36 -14.15 8.48
N LEU A 19 -0.92 -14.98 7.59
CA LEU A 19 -1.60 -16.23 7.95
C LEU A 19 -0.62 -17.27 8.50
N ILE A 20 0.56 -17.43 7.88
CA ILE A 20 1.61 -18.34 8.39
C ILE A 20 2.11 -17.89 9.77
N LEU A 21 2.20 -16.58 10.00
CA LEU A 21 2.59 -16.06 11.30
C LEU A 21 1.53 -16.20 12.39
N LYS A 22 0.28 -16.51 12.04
CA LYS A 22 -0.84 -16.67 12.97
C LYS A 22 -0.67 -17.96 13.77
N GLY A 23 0.05 -17.87 14.89
CA GLY A 23 0.41 -18.98 15.76
C GLY A 23 1.84 -18.90 16.30
N THR A 24 2.66 -18.00 15.74
CA THR A 24 4.01 -17.72 16.24
C THR A 24 3.98 -16.65 17.33
N PRO A 25 4.93 -16.63 18.27
CA PRO A 25 5.05 -15.57 19.28
C PRO A 25 5.35 -14.18 18.69
N TYR A 26 5.66 -14.12 17.39
CA TYR A 26 6.04 -12.88 16.69
C TYR A 26 4.85 -12.15 16.04
N LYS A 27 3.63 -12.68 16.16
CA LYS A 27 2.42 -12.12 15.52
C LYS A 27 2.23 -10.62 15.80
N ASP A 28 2.41 -10.18 17.04
CA ASP A 28 2.24 -8.76 17.41
C ASP A 28 3.33 -7.87 16.82
N SER A 29 4.57 -8.34 16.82
CA SER A 29 5.70 -7.58 16.25
C SER A 29 5.55 -7.41 14.75
N VAL A 30 5.13 -8.47 14.04
CA VAL A 30 4.92 -8.41 12.60
C VAL A 30 3.65 -7.65 12.23
N THR A 31 2.59 -7.73 13.02
CA THR A 31 1.40 -6.90 12.81
C THR A 31 1.75 -5.42 12.95
N LYS A 32 2.51 -5.03 13.97
CA LYS A 32 3.00 -3.65 14.13
C LYS A 32 3.88 -3.21 12.95
N LEU A 33 4.78 -4.08 12.48
CA LEU A 33 5.64 -3.80 11.33
C LEU A 33 4.81 -3.60 10.06
N LEU A 34 3.85 -4.49 9.77
CA LEU A 34 2.99 -4.42 8.60
C LEU A 34 2.07 -3.20 8.64
N THR A 35 1.44 -2.94 9.78
CA THR A 35 0.59 -1.75 9.96
C THR A 35 1.41 -0.47 9.80
N GLY A 36 2.61 -0.40 10.40
CA GLY A 36 3.52 0.73 10.22
C GLY A 36 3.95 0.92 8.77
N GLY A 37 4.30 -0.17 8.09
CA GLY A 37 4.68 -0.16 6.67
C GLY A 37 3.55 0.29 5.74
N VAL A 38 2.31 -0.16 6.00
CA VAL A 38 1.12 0.24 5.24
C VAL A 38 0.79 1.71 5.47
N ILE A 39 0.84 2.18 6.72
CA ILE A 39 0.62 3.59 7.04
C ILE A 39 1.66 4.46 6.33
N ALA A 40 2.93 4.09 6.40
CA ALA A 40 3.99 4.81 5.69
C ALA A 40 3.78 4.77 4.17
N HIS A 41 3.43 3.62 3.59
CA HIS A 41 3.13 3.52 2.15
C HIS A 41 1.97 4.43 1.73
N LEU A 42 0.89 4.48 2.50
CA LEU A 42 -0.24 5.36 2.22
C LEU A 42 0.15 6.84 2.31
N LEU A 43 0.87 7.23 3.36
CA LEU A 43 1.25 8.63 3.57
C LEU A 43 2.29 9.11 2.57
N PHE A 44 3.32 8.32 2.27
CA PHE A 44 4.45 8.76 1.44
C PHE A 44 4.28 8.49 -0.05
N ILE A 45 3.43 7.53 -0.45
CA ILE A 45 3.22 7.21 -1.87
C ILE A 45 1.86 7.73 -2.34
N TRP A 46 0.78 7.42 -1.64
CA TRP A 46 -0.57 7.76 -2.11
C TRP A 46 -0.92 9.24 -1.93
N VAL A 47 -0.44 9.92 -0.88
CA VAL A 47 -0.70 11.36 -0.70
C VAL A 47 -0.05 12.19 -1.82
N PRO A 48 1.27 12.08 -2.11
CA PRO A 48 1.88 12.85 -3.19
C PRO A 48 1.27 12.50 -4.55
N LEU A 49 1.03 11.21 -4.81
CA LEU A 49 0.42 10.75 -6.05
C LEU A 49 -0.99 11.33 -6.22
N GLY A 50 -1.81 11.33 -5.18
CA GLY A 50 -3.14 11.94 -5.19
C GLY A 50 -3.09 13.45 -5.47
N THR A 51 -2.14 14.17 -4.86
CA THR A 51 -1.96 15.60 -5.15
C THR A 51 -1.48 15.86 -6.58
N ALA A 52 -0.62 15.01 -7.13
CA ALA A 52 -0.15 15.10 -8.51
C ALA A 52 -1.31 14.85 -9.49
N PHE A 53 -2.14 13.84 -9.25
CA PHE A 53 -3.34 13.59 -10.05
C PHE A 53 -4.35 14.74 -9.98
N LYS A 54 -4.53 15.35 -8.79
CA LYS A 54 -5.41 16.52 -8.64
C LYS A 54 -4.90 17.71 -9.47
N LYS A 55 -3.60 18.00 -9.43
CA LYS A 55 -2.98 19.05 -10.25
C LYS A 55 -3.14 18.79 -11.75
N VAL A 56 -2.87 17.57 -12.21
CA VAL A 56 -3.05 17.20 -13.62
C VAL A 56 -4.50 17.35 -14.07
N LYS A 57 -5.47 17.03 -13.20
CA LYS A 57 -6.90 17.25 -13.50
C LYS A 57 -7.24 18.74 -13.62
N GLU A 58 -6.77 19.56 -12.68
CA GLU A 58 -7.03 21.01 -12.66
C GLU A 58 -6.43 21.72 -13.89
N GLU A 59 -5.20 21.39 -14.31
CA GLU A 59 -4.59 21.94 -15.53
C GLU A 59 -5.36 21.58 -16.81
N LYS A 60 -5.95 20.38 -16.85
CA LYS A 60 -6.67 19.88 -18.02
C LYS A 60 -8.08 20.46 -18.17
N GLU A 61 -8.68 20.97 -17.09
CA GLU A 61 -9.98 21.67 -17.15
C GLU A 61 -9.83 23.18 -17.41
N LEU A 62 -8.61 23.71 -17.31
CA LEU A 62 -8.27 25.11 -17.62
C LEU A 62 -7.73 25.33 -19.06
N SER A 63 -7.48 24.26 -19.83
CA SER A 63 -7.04 24.29 -21.24
C SER A 63 -8.17 24.02 -22.22
#